data_AF-A0A151XC99-F1
#
_entry.id   AF-A0A151XC99-F1
#
_cell.length_a   1.000
_cell.length_b   1.000
_cell.length_c   1.000
_cell.angle_alpha   90.00
_cell.angle_beta   90.00
_cell.angle_gamma   90.00
#
_symmetry.space_group_name_H-M   'P 1'
#
loop_
_entity.id
_entity.type
_entity.pdbx_description
1 polymer ?
#
loop_
_entity_poly.entity_id
_entity_poly.type
_entity_poly.pdbx_seq_one_letter_code
_entity_poly.pdbx_strand_id
1 'polypeptide(L)'
;LFEERLELIRKGDEVRALARLRCKNMEEANKYWLAGDEDKSRCVFCGKDRDNIVHYIRKCKEVSERFKELGEEKEKVIDRLWEDELDDYKGSGTQKT
;
A
#
# COMPACT_ATOMS: atom_id res chain seq x y z
N LEU A 1 -3.93 -22.37 -18.68
CA LEU A 1 -2.50 -21.98 -18.82
C LEU A 1 -2.26 -20.47 -18.90
N PHE A 2 -2.77 -19.74 -19.90
CA PHE A 2 -2.48 -18.29 -20.01
C PHE A 2 -3.23 -17.47 -18.94
N GLU A 3 -4.50 -17.80 -18.70
CA GLU A 3 -5.35 -17.15 -17.69
C GLU A 3 -4.81 -17.39 -16.27
N GLU A 4 -4.44 -18.63 -15.93
CA GLU A 4 -3.83 -18.97 -14.63
C GLU A 4 -2.54 -18.19 -14.37
N ARG A 5 -1.71 -17.98 -15.41
CA ARG A 5 -0.50 -17.16 -15.30
C ARG A 5 -0.83 -15.69 -15.04
N LEU A 6 -1.86 -15.15 -15.67
CA LEU A 6 -2.32 -13.77 -15.44
C LEU A 6 -2.85 -13.58 -14.02
N GLU A 7 -3.59 -14.56 -13.49
CA GLU A 7 -4.07 -14.53 -12.10
C GLU A 7 -2.91 -14.56 -11.09
N LEU A 8 -1.87 -15.36 -11.34
CA LEU A 8 -0.68 -15.40 -10.50
C LEU A 8 0.07 -14.05 -10.49
N ILE A 9 0.18 -13.40 -11.65
CA ILE A 9 0.80 -12.07 -11.76
C ILE A 9 0.00 -11.06 -10.92
N ARG A 10 -1.34 -11.03 -11.08
CA ARG A 10 -2.23 -10.15 -10.30
C ARG A 10 -2.09 -10.36 -8.79
N LYS A 11 -2.14 -11.61 -8.33
CA LYS A 11 -1.94 -11.93 -6.90
C LYS A 11 -0.56 -11.46 -6.41
N GLY A 12 0.47 -11.61 -7.23
CA GLY A 12 1.81 -11.13 -6.91
C GLY A 12 1.88 -9.60 -6.75
N ASP A 13 1.15 -8.86 -7.59
CA ASP A 13 1.08 -7.40 -7.52
C ASP A 13 0.27 -6.93 -6.30
N GLU A 14 -0.84 -7.60 -5.97
CA GLU A 14 -1.62 -7.34 -4.75
C GLU A 14 -0.80 -7.53 -3.46
N VAL A 15 -0.05 -8.65 -3.37
CA VAL A 15 0.84 -8.91 -2.22
C VAL A 15 1.91 -7.82 -2.11
N ARG A 16 2.49 -7.41 -3.24
CA ARG A 16 3.50 -6.35 -3.28
C ARG A 16 2.94 -5.00 -2.83
N ALA A 17 1.70 -4.68 -3.23
CA ALA A 17 1.03 -3.46 -2.80
C ALA A 17 0.77 -3.44 -1.28
N LEU A 18 0.27 -4.54 -0.71
CA LEU A 18 0.07 -4.64 0.74
C LEU A 18 1.40 -4.54 1.51
N ALA A 19 2.48 -5.13 0.99
CA ALA A 19 3.80 -5.00 1.59
C ALA A 19 4.28 -3.54 1.60
N ARG A 20 4.08 -2.78 0.52
CA ARG A 20 4.40 -1.33 0.47
C ARG A 20 3.59 -0.55 1.49
N LEU A 21 2.29 -0.85 1.59
CA LEU A 21 1.39 -0.19 2.54
C LEU A 21 1.85 -0.41 3.99
N ARG A 22 2.16 -1.66 4.36
CA ARG A 22 2.64 -2.00 5.71
C ARG A 22 3.99 -1.34 6.02
N CYS A 23 4.90 -1.29 5.07
CA CYS A 23 6.25 -0.76 5.28
C CYS A 23 6.38 0.75 5.10
N LYS A 24 5.27 1.51 5.18
CA LYS A 24 5.27 2.99 5.00
C LYS A 24 5.90 3.44 3.66
N ASN A 25 5.91 2.58 2.64
CA ASN A 25 6.51 2.84 1.34
C ASN A 25 5.44 3.18 0.28
N MET A 26 4.34 3.77 0.72
CA MET A 26 3.21 4.16 -0.11
C MET A 26 2.83 5.60 0.21
N GLU A 27 3.24 6.51 -0.66
CA GLU A 27 2.96 7.95 -0.52
C GLU A 27 1.61 8.31 -1.16
N GLU A 28 1.03 9.45 -0.76
CA GLU A 28 -0.16 10.01 -1.39
C GLU A 28 0.11 10.49 -2.83
N ALA A 29 1.27 11.13 -3.03
CA ALA A 29 1.78 11.52 -4.33
C ALA A 29 3.31 11.65 -4.27
N ASN A 30 4.01 10.96 -5.17
CA ASN A 30 5.43 11.21 -5.40
C ASN A 30 5.60 12.35 -6.42
N LYS A 31 6.54 13.27 -6.19
CA LYS A 31 6.89 14.35 -7.14
C LYS A 31 7.19 13.86 -8.56
N TYR A 32 7.68 12.62 -8.71
CA TYR A 32 7.95 12.00 -10.01
C TYR A 32 6.70 11.43 -10.70
N TRP A 33 5.58 11.25 -9.99
CA TRP A 33 4.28 10.78 -10.55
C TRP A 33 3.43 11.90 -11.15
N LEU A 34 3.82 13.16 -10.95
CA LEU A 34 3.15 14.31 -11.57
C LEU A 34 3.56 14.52 -13.03
N ALA A 35 4.64 13.88 -13.47
CA ALA A 35 5.31 14.16 -14.74
C ALA A 35 4.87 13.29 -15.94
N GLY A 36 3.79 12.48 -15.84
CA GLY A 36 3.11 11.97 -17.04
C GLY A 36 2.93 10.46 -17.17
N ASP A 37 2.41 9.78 -16.14
CA ASP A 37 1.97 8.39 -16.28
C ASP A 37 0.76 8.09 -15.38
N GLU A 38 -0.38 8.69 -15.74
CA GLU A 38 -1.65 8.49 -15.01
C GLU A 38 -2.15 7.03 -15.09
N ASP A 39 -1.78 6.30 -16.15
CA ASP A 39 -2.17 4.91 -16.37
C ASP A 39 -1.31 3.88 -15.63
N LYS A 40 0.01 4.13 -15.48
CA LYS A 40 0.90 3.24 -14.69
C LYS A 40 0.72 3.36 -13.19
N SER A 41 -0.07 4.35 -12.78
CA SER A 41 -0.34 4.64 -11.40
C SER A 41 -1.66 4.06 -10.94
N ARG A 42 -2.35 3.18 -11.68
CA ARG A 42 -3.71 2.73 -11.29
C ARG A 42 -3.70 1.73 -10.14
N CYS A 43 -4.69 1.84 -9.25
CA CYS A 43 -4.86 0.91 -8.13
C CYS A 43 -4.82 -0.56 -8.56
N VAL A 44 -3.95 -1.37 -7.98
CA VAL A 44 -3.80 -2.79 -8.38
C VAL A 44 -5.05 -3.62 -8.10
N PHE A 45 -5.87 -3.22 -7.13
CA PHE A 45 -7.06 -3.96 -6.71
C PHE A 45 -8.27 -3.67 -7.60
N CYS A 46 -8.57 -2.39 -7.85
CA CYS A 46 -9.80 -1.99 -8.54
C CYS A 46 -9.57 -1.40 -9.93
N GLY A 47 -8.30 -1.15 -10.31
CA GLY A 47 -7.93 -0.51 -11.58
C GLY A 47 -8.38 0.95 -11.73
N LYS A 48 -8.83 1.60 -10.65
CA LYS A 48 -9.36 2.98 -10.64
C LYS A 48 -8.50 3.88 -9.77
N ASP A 49 -8.49 5.18 -10.11
CA ASP A 49 -7.68 6.21 -9.46
C ASP A 49 -6.19 5.82 -9.31
N ARG A 50 -5.45 6.58 -8.51
CA ARG A 50 -4.03 6.30 -8.24
C ARG A 50 -3.84 5.20 -7.18
N ASP A 51 -2.79 4.41 -7.33
CA ASP A 51 -2.29 3.35 -6.45
C ASP A 51 -1.58 3.98 -5.26
N ASN A 52 -2.37 4.65 -4.42
CA ASN A 52 -1.88 5.37 -3.26
C ASN A 52 -2.69 5.05 -2.00
N ILE A 53 -2.10 5.40 -0.86
CA ILE A 53 -2.68 5.12 0.46
C ILE A 53 -4.08 5.71 0.65
N VAL A 54 -4.32 6.89 0.09
CA VAL A 54 -5.63 7.57 0.20
C VAL A 54 -6.71 6.81 -0.53
N HIS A 55 -6.41 6.33 -1.74
CA HIS A 55 -7.34 5.51 -2.49
C HIS A 55 -7.60 4.21 -1.75
N TYR A 56 -6.58 3.55 -1.21
CA TYR A 56 -6.73 2.26 -0.51
C TYR A 56 -7.64 2.36 0.71
N ILE A 57 -7.40 3.37 1.56
CA ILE A 57 -8.12 3.51 2.83
C ILE A 57 -9.58 3.93 2.63
N ARG A 58 -9.86 4.81 1.65
CA ARG A 58 -11.19 5.46 1.56
C ARG A 58 -11.98 5.14 0.29
N LYS A 59 -11.32 4.91 -0.84
CA LYS A 59 -11.98 4.89 -2.17
C LYS A 59 -12.05 3.50 -2.79
N CYS A 60 -11.08 2.65 -2.51
CA CYS A 60 -10.98 1.32 -3.10
C CYS A 60 -11.97 0.36 -2.43
N LYS A 61 -13.11 0.09 -3.06
CA LYS A 61 -14.12 -0.82 -2.50
C LYS A 61 -13.61 -2.24 -2.20
N GLU A 62 -12.57 -2.67 -2.90
CA GLU A 62 -11.97 -4.01 -2.73
C GLU A 62 -11.19 -4.15 -1.42
N VAL A 63 -10.61 -3.05 -0.90
CA VAL A 63 -9.73 -3.10 0.29
C VAL A 63 -10.12 -2.13 1.39
N SER A 64 -10.90 -1.08 1.10
CA SER A 64 -11.26 -0.04 2.07
C SER A 64 -12.01 -0.59 3.27
N GLU A 65 -12.78 -1.67 3.08
CA GLU A 65 -13.51 -2.34 4.17
C GLU A 65 -12.58 -2.85 5.27
N ARG A 66 -11.36 -3.25 4.91
CA ARG A 66 -10.35 -3.75 5.87
C ARG A 66 -9.85 -2.66 6.81
N PHE A 67 -10.06 -1.39 6.47
CA PHE A 67 -9.61 -0.26 7.27
C PHE A 67 -10.74 0.42 8.04
N LYS A 68 -12.01 -0.01 7.86
CA LYS A 68 -13.17 0.57 8.58
C LYS A 68 -13.02 0.47 10.09
N GLU A 69 -12.44 -0.63 10.58
CA GLU A 69 -12.20 -0.86 12.02
C GLU A 69 -11.12 0.06 12.60
N LEU A 70 -10.24 0.59 11.74
CA LEU A 70 -9.22 1.57 12.15
C LEU A 70 -9.79 2.99 12.27
N GLY A 71 -11.02 3.24 11.83
CA GLY A 71 -11.71 4.52 11.99
C GLY A 71 -12.14 5.16 10.66
N GLU A 72 -12.84 6.30 10.74
CA GLU A 72 -13.38 7.00 9.56
C GLU A 72 -12.47 8.14 9.06
N GLU A 73 -11.64 8.66 9.95
CA GLU A 73 -10.75 9.78 9.66
C GLU A 73 -9.44 9.29 9.04
N LYS A 74 -9.10 9.84 7.87
CA LYS A 74 -7.92 9.45 7.07
C LYS A 74 -6.66 9.40 7.93
N GLU A 75 -6.38 10.49 8.65
CA GLU A 75 -5.15 10.65 9.42
C GLU A 75 -5.08 9.61 10.54
N LYS A 76 -6.15 9.45 11.33
CA LYS A 76 -6.23 8.41 12.37
C LYS A 76 -6.08 6.98 11.84
N VAL A 77 -6.61 6.70 10.66
CA VAL A 77 -6.47 5.36 10.05
C VAL A 77 -5.03 5.14 9.60
N ILE A 78 -4.39 6.15 9.00
CA ILE A 78 -2.98 6.08 8.60
C ILE A 78 -2.11 5.91 9.85
N ASP A 79 -2.36 6.71 10.89
CA ASP A 79 -1.64 6.64 12.16
C ASP A 79 -1.75 5.24 12.76
N ARG A 80 -2.96 4.70 12.93
CA ARG A 80 -3.18 3.33 13.46
C ARG A 80 -2.62 2.22 12.57
N LEU A 81 -2.63 2.41 11.25
CA LEU A 81 -2.05 1.46 10.30
C LEU A 81 -0.52 1.38 10.43
N TRP A 82 0.08 2.47 10.92
CA TRP A 82 1.52 2.71 11.00
C TRP A 82 2.01 2.92 12.44
N GLU A 83 1.13 2.74 13.43
CA GLU A 83 1.40 2.67 14.86
C GLU A 83 2.17 1.38 15.09
N ASP A 84 3.48 1.47 14.91
CA ASP A 84 4.42 0.41 15.21
C ASP A 84 4.79 0.51 16.69
N GLU A 85 4.38 -0.48 17.49
CA GLU A 85 5.10 -0.90 18.70
C GLU A 85 6.41 -1.63 18.32
N LEU A 86 7.08 -1.23 17.23
CA LEU A 86 8.19 -1.94 16.59
C LEU A 86 9.33 -1.01 16.16
N ASP A 87 9.73 -0.08 17.03
CA ASP A 87 11.03 0.60 16.90
C ASP A 87 12.08 0.13 17.93
N ASP A 88 11.71 -0.70 18.91
CA ASP A 88 12.68 -1.18 19.93
C ASP A 88 13.72 -2.19 19.40
N TYR A 89 13.56 -2.70 18.18
CA TYR A 89 14.56 -3.61 17.56
C TYR A 89 15.32 -3.00 16.39
N LYS A 90 15.17 -1.71 16.11
CA LYS A 90 15.98 -1.03 15.10
C LYS A 90 17.33 -0.59 15.67
N GLY A 91 18.06 -1.52 16.30
CA GLY A 91 19.27 -1.15 17.05
C GLY A 91 20.17 -2.25 17.61
N SER A 92 19.98 -3.55 17.31
CA SER A 92 21.03 -4.55 17.64
C SER A 92 21.91 -4.79 16.41
N GLY A 93 23.07 -4.12 16.43
CA GLY A 93 24.00 -4.03 15.32
C GLY A 93 24.57 -5.38 14.89
N THR A 94 24.76 -5.51 13.58
CA THR A 94 25.80 -6.38 13.03
C THR A 94 27.16 -5.84 13.50
N GLN A 95 27.67 -6.37 14.61
CA GLN A 95 29.12 -6.34 14.83
C GLN A 95 29.73 -7.23 13.74
N LYS A 96 30.41 -6.59 12.77
CA LYS A 96 31.30 -7.30 11.86
C LYS A 96 32.44 -7.84 12.71
N THR A 97 32.55 -9.16 12.78
CA THR A 97 33.73 -9.87 13.29
C THR A 97 34.90 -9.68 12.34
#